data_AF-A0A3S4ZC64-F1
#
_entry.id   AF-A0A3S4ZC64-F1
#
_cell.length_a   1.000
_cell.length_b   1.000
_cell.length_c   1.000
_cell.angle_alpha   90.00
_cell.angle_beta   90.00
_cell.angle_gamma   90.00
#
_symmetry.space_group_name_H-M   'P 1'
#
loop_
_entity.id
_entity.type
_entity.pdbx_description
1 polymer ?
#
loop_
_entity_poly.entity_id
_entity_poly.type
_entity_poly.pdbx_seq_one_letter_code
_entity_poly.pdbx_strand_id
1 'polypeptide(L)'
;MEYKKSNNTLFTGDCRLVLPQLAQQGVKVQTCITSPPYYGLRDYGCDGQIGLEPTVNEYVANLVEVFRRVREVLADDGTLWLNLGDSYAGSGKGRNADGSPFSGYQDSFQTNTQLAGRLKSTPLSDGLKAKDLIGIPWRVALALQADGWYLRQDIIWTNQPDARIRHRPLCPLTRISLFVIQKQPLLLRSRSHPGAFGQLRTPRCKPAK
;
A
#
# COMPACT_ATOMS: atom_id res chain seq x y z
N MET A 1 16.73 -3.12 36.31
CA MET A 1 16.28 -3.30 34.91
C MET A 1 16.73 -2.07 34.14
N GLU A 2 17.67 -2.23 33.22
CA GLU A 2 18.23 -1.14 32.43
C GLU A 2 17.32 -0.89 31.23
N TYR A 3 16.63 0.24 31.20
CA TYR A 3 15.77 0.62 30.08
C TYR A 3 16.68 1.08 28.93
N LYS A 4 16.91 0.20 27.95
CA LYS A 4 17.69 0.51 26.76
C LYS A 4 16.96 1.61 25.97
N LYS A 5 17.55 2.80 25.88
CA LYS A 5 17.03 3.92 25.10
C LYS A 5 16.81 3.46 23.66
N SER A 6 15.59 3.57 23.15
CA SER A 6 15.27 3.16 21.79
C SER A 6 15.94 4.10 20.79
N ASN A 7 16.62 3.54 19.78
CA ASN A 7 17.26 4.27 18.67
C ASN A 7 16.20 4.77 17.66
N ASN A 8 15.16 5.44 18.14
CA ASN A 8 14.05 5.91 17.32
C ASN A 8 14.29 7.36 16.91
N THR A 9 14.19 7.65 15.61
CA THR A 9 14.25 9.01 15.09
C THR A 9 12.93 9.33 14.38
N LEU A 10 12.32 10.45 14.71
CA LEU A 10 11.09 10.94 14.07
C LEU A 10 11.44 12.07 13.12
N PHE A 11 11.01 11.94 11.87
CA PHE A 11 11.07 13.00 10.87
C PHE A 11 9.64 13.48 10.58
N THR A 12 9.43 14.78 10.63
CA THR A 12 8.11 15.40 10.37
C THR A 12 8.19 16.22 9.09
N GLY A 13 7.29 15.94 8.15
CA GLY A 13 7.21 16.65 6.88
C GLY A 13 6.60 15.79 5.77
N ASP A 14 6.49 16.37 4.58
CA ASP A 14 6.11 15.64 3.38
C ASP A 14 7.19 14.60 3.05
N CYS A 15 6.79 13.33 2.91
CA CYS A 15 7.71 12.25 2.59
C CYS A 15 8.43 12.47 1.24
N ARG A 16 7.82 13.19 0.29
CA ARG A 16 8.43 13.56 -0.99
C ARG A 16 9.64 14.48 -0.83
N LEU A 17 9.73 15.20 0.29
CA LEU A 17 10.83 16.10 0.63
C LEU A 17 11.82 15.46 1.62
N VAL A 18 11.32 14.73 2.61
CA VAL A 18 12.14 14.10 3.66
C VAL A 18 12.96 12.93 3.10
N LEU A 19 12.36 12.05 2.30
CA LEU A 19 13.06 10.86 1.78
C LEU A 19 14.30 11.20 0.93
N PRO A 20 14.26 12.18 0.00
CA PRO A 20 15.46 12.63 -0.71
C PRO A 20 16.58 13.12 0.21
N GLN A 21 16.24 13.85 1.28
CA GLN A 21 17.24 14.35 2.23
C GLN A 21 17.92 13.20 2.98
N LEU A 22 17.14 12.20 3.40
CA LEU A 22 17.68 10.99 4.02
C LEU A 22 18.58 10.21 3.04
N ALA A 23 18.18 10.10 1.78
CA ALA A 23 18.98 9.46 0.74
C ALA A 23 20.32 10.19 0.53
N GLN A 24 20.32 11.53 0.50
CA GLN A 24 21.54 12.36 0.39
C GLN A 24 22.48 12.18 1.60
N GLN A 25 21.91 11.94 2.78
CA GLN A 25 22.68 11.61 4.00
C GLN A 25 23.19 10.16 4.03
N GLY A 26 22.92 9.36 2.99
CA GLY A 26 23.36 7.97 2.91
C GLY A 26 22.54 6.99 3.75
N VAL A 27 21.36 7.40 4.24
CA VAL A 27 20.49 6.53 5.04
C VAL A 27 20.01 5.35 4.19
N LYS A 28 20.19 4.14 4.72
CA LYS A 28 19.64 2.91 4.17
C LYS A 28 18.83 2.16 5.22
N VAL A 29 17.62 1.74 4.85
CA VAL A 29 16.72 0.93 5.69
C VAL A 29 16.48 -0.43 5.05
N GLN A 30 16.29 -1.46 5.88
CA GLN A 30 15.98 -2.81 5.40
C GLN A 30 14.52 -2.95 4.94
N THR A 31 13.62 -2.25 5.62
CA THR A 31 12.18 -2.44 5.44
C THR A 31 11.46 -1.11 5.52
N CYS A 32 10.55 -0.87 4.57
CA CYS A 32 9.53 0.16 4.64
C CYS A 32 8.18 -0.50 4.89
N ILE A 33 7.43 -0.03 5.88
CA ILE A 33 6.07 -0.49 6.18
C ILE A 33 5.17 0.73 6.14
N THR A 34 4.12 0.72 5.31
CA THR A 34 3.28 1.90 5.14
C THR A 34 1.85 1.58 4.73
N SER A 35 0.95 2.46 5.16
CA SER A 35 -0.43 2.58 4.69
C SER A 35 -0.63 4.04 4.27
N PRO A 36 -0.36 4.40 2.99
CA PRO A 36 -0.51 5.79 2.56
C PRO A 36 -1.98 6.23 2.65
N PRO A 37 -2.29 7.54 2.55
CA PRO A 37 -3.67 8.02 2.47
C PRO A 37 -4.49 7.27 1.42
N TYR A 38 -5.66 6.75 1.78
CA TYR A 38 -6.49 5.99 0.85
C TYR A 38 -7.30 6.92 -0.06
N TYR A 39 -7.39 6.55 -1.34
CA TYR A 39 -8.09 7.33 -2.36
C TYR A 39 -9.57 7.58 -2.02
N GLY A 40 -9.94 8.86 -2.02
CA GLY A 40 -11.28 9.37 -1.75
C GLY A 40 -11.77 9.10 -0.34
N LEU A 41 -10.88 8.79 0.63
CA LEU A 41 -11.30 8.39 1.97
C LEU A 41 -11.26 9.53 2.99
N ARG A 42 -10.20 10.33 3.04
CA ARG A 42 -10.03 11.37 4.09
C ARG A 42 -9.45 12.64 3.50
N ASP A 43 -9.89 13.76 4.06
CA ASP A 43 -9.30 15.08 3.85
C ASP A 43 -8.57 15.48 5.14
N TYR A 44 -7.24 15.56 5.06
CA TYR A 44 -6.35 15.92 6.16
C TYR A 44 -6.17 17.44 6.32
N GLY A 45 -6.84 18.25 5.51
CA GLY A 45 -6.81 19.72 5.62
C GLY A 45 -5.46 20.34 5.26
N CYS A 46 -4.63 19.65 4.49
CA CYS A 46 -3.36 20.16 4.01
C CYS A 46 -3.28 20.16 2.47
N ASP A 47 -2.63 21.19 1.93
CA ASP A 47 -2.41 21.33 0.49
C ASP A 47 -1.47 20.24 -0.01
N GLY A 48 -1.76 19.72 -1.21
CA GLY A 48 -0.95 18.68 -1.84
C GLY A 48 -1.02 17.30 -1.18
N GLN A 49 -2.00 17.06 -0.29
CA GLN A 49 -2.21 15.74 0.31
C GLN A 49 -2.48 14.66 -0.75
N ILE A 50 -1.98 13.46 -0.46
CA ILE A 50 -2.25 12.27 -1.28
C ILE A 50 -3.63 11.73 -0.91
N GLY A 51 -4.35 11.15 -1.88
CA GLY A 51 -5.62 10.47 -1.67
C GLY A 51 -6.86 11.29 -2.05
N LEU A 52 -6.72 12.56 -2.43
CA LEU A 52 -7.82 13.40 -2.93
C LEU A 52 -7.61 13.88 -4.37
N GLU A 53 -6.77 13.18 -5.12
CA GLU A 53 -6.54 13.44 -6.53
C GLU A 53 -7.85 13.36 -7.33
N PRO A 54 -8.02 14.20 -8.37
CA PRO A 54 -9.18 14.17 -9.26
C PRO A 54 -9.45 12.81 -9.92
N THR A 55 -8.39 12.05 -10.21
CA THR A 55 -8.49 10.76 -10.91
C THR A 55 -7.70 9.67 -10.20
N VAL A 56 -8.13 8.41 -10.40
CA VAL A 56 -7.42 7.23 -9.87
C VAL A 56 -6.01 7.15 -10.45
N ASN A 57 -5.82 7.52 -11.72
CA ASN A 57 -4.52 7.49 -12.38
C ASN A 57 -3.54 8.50 -11.78
N GLU A 58 -4.01 9.70 -11.43
CA GLU A 58 -3.18 10.70 -10.72
C GLU A 58 -2.78 10.22 -9.32
N TYR A 59 -3.71 9.61 -8.57
CA TYR A 59 -3.39 9.00 -7.29
C TYR A 59 -2.34 7.89 -7.41
N VAL A 60 -2.48 7.00 -8.41
CA VAL A 60 -1.50 5.94 -8.67
C VAL A 60 -0.14 6.55 -9.05
N ALA A 61 -0.11 7.58 -9.89
CA ALA A 61 1.12 8.26 -10.29
C ALA A 61 1.84 8.92 -9.10
N ASN A 62 1.09 9.59 -8.22
CA ASN A 62 1.64 10.18 -7.00
C ASN A 62 2.24 9.12 -6.08
N LEU A 63 1.58 7.98 -5.90
CA LEU A 63 2.13 6.88 -5.12
C LEU A 63 3.40 6.31 -5.76
N VAL A 64 3.44 6.10 -7.08
CA VAL A 64 4.65 5.66 -7.78
C VAL A 64 5.80 6.64 -7.53
N GLU A 65 5.56 7.96 -7.59
CA GLU A 65 6.59 8.95 -7.27
C GLU A 65 7.12 8.80 -5.84
N VAL A 66 6.23 8.69 -4.85
CA VAL A 66 6.63 8.47 -3.44
C VAL A 66 7.47 7.21 -3.31
N PHE A 67 7.04 6.11 -3.94
CA PHE A 67 7.76 4.84 -3.84
C PHE A 67 9.11 4.88 -4.56
N ARG A 68 9.30 5.68 -5.63
CA ARG A 68 10.65 5.94 -6.16
C ARG A 68 11.59 6.52 -5.10
N ARG A 69 11.11 7.47 -4.30
CA ARG A 69 11.90 8.05 -3.19
C ARG A 69 12.13 7.04 -2.06
N VAL A 70 11.16 6.18 -1.77
CA VAL A 70 11.36 5.05 -0.82
C VAL A 70 12.45 4.11 -1.32
N ARG A 71 12.51 3.85 -2.63
CA ARG A 71 13.53 2.99 -3.25
C ARG A 71 14.95 3.53 -3.05
N GLU A 72 15.12 4.85 -3.04
CA GLU A 72 16.41 5.52 -2.82
C GLU A 72 16.95 5.25 -1.42
N VAL A 73 16.10 5.21 -0.39
CA VAL A 73 16.50 4.94 1.00
C VAL A 73 16.46 3.45 1.37
N LEU A 74 15.96 2.57 0.51
CA LEU A 74 16.01 1.13 0.76
C LEU A 74 17.38 0.54 0.43
N ALA A 75 17.83 -0.39 1.27
CA ALA A 75 18.90 -1.32 0.95
C ALA A 75 18.54 -2.12 -0.32
N ASP A 76 19.55 -2.65 -1.02
CA ASP A 76 19.36 -3.36 -2.28
C ASP A 76 18.53 -4.64 -2.14
N ASP A 77 18.65 -5.32 -1.00
CA ASP A 77 17.82 -6.44 -0.60
C ASP A 77 16.61 -6.04 0.27
N GLY A 78 16.30 -4.74 0.30
CA GLY A 78 15.23 -4.17 1.12
C GLY A 78 13.82 -4.51 0.62
N THR A 79 12.86 -4.49 1.55
CA THR A 79 11.45 -4.80 1.29
C THR A 79 10.52 -3.62 1.58
N LEU A 80 9.46 -3.51 0.80
CA LEU A 80 8.35 -2.59 1.00
C LEU A 80 7.10 -3.41 1.30
N TRP A 81 6.45 -3.08 2.40
CA TRP A 81 5.17 -3.63 2.85
C TRP A 81 4.11 -2.54 2.70
N LEU A 82 3.29 -2.66 1.67
CA LEU A 82 2.31 -1.65 1.26
C LEU A 82 0.90 -2.10 1.57
N ASN A 83 0.25 -1.44 2.52
CA ASN A 83 -1.12 -1.68 2.93
C ASN A 83 -2.08 -0.73 2.21
N LEU A 84 -2.98 -1.25 1.39
CA LEU A 84 -3.97 -0.47 0.65
C LEU A 84 -5.35 -1.10 0.68
N GLY A 85 -6.35 -0.28 0.97
CA GLY A 85 -7.77 -0.63 0.84
C GLY A 85 -8.32 -0.21 -0.51
N ASP A 86 -9.34 -0.91 -0.98
CA ASP A 86 -10.05 -0.55 -2.21
C ASP A 86 -11.24 0.37 -1.95
N SER A 87 -11.66 1.07 -3.00
CA SER A 87 -12.82 1.96 -3.03
C SER A 87 -13.79 1.55 -4.13
N TYR A 88 -15.02 2.03 -4.02
CA TYR A 88 -16.07 1.80 -5.01
C TYR A 88 -16.34 3.10 -5.75
N ALA A 89 -16.46 3.03 -7.08
CA ALA A 89 -16.79 4.17 -7.93
C ALA A 89 -18.17 4.74 -7.58
N GLY A 90 -18.31 6.07 -7.58
CA GLY A 90 -19.57 6.74 -7.25
C GLY A 90 -20.04 6.52 -5.80
N SER A 91 -19.16 6.11 -4.88
CA SER A 91 -19.51 6.00 -3.47
C SER A 91 -19.58 7.38 -2.83
N GLY A 92 -20.79 7.88 -2.60
CA GLY A 92 -21.04 9.09 -1.80
C GLY A 92 -20.86 8.88 -0.29
N LYS A 93 -20.46 7.68 0.15
CA LYS A 93 -20.22 7.31 1.57
C LYS A 93 -21.34 7.77 2.53
N GLY A 94 -22.61 7.72 2.09
CA GLY A 94 -23.77 8.14 2.88
C GLY A 94 -24.06 9.65 2.88
N ARG A 95 -23.47 10.41 1.97
CA ARG A 95 -23.67 11.86 1.81
C ARG A 95 -24.42 12.19 0.53
N ASN A 96 -25.13 13.32 0.58
CA ASN A 96 -25.79 13.96 -0.56
C ASN A 96 -24.76 14.46 -1.58
N ALA A 97 -25.21 14.80 -2.78
CA ALA A 97 -24.36 15.30 -3.87
C ALA A 97 -23.59 16.59 -3.50
N ASP A 98 -24.08 17.37 -2.55
CA ASP A 98 -23.43 18.58 -2.00
C ASP A 98 -22.42 18.28 -0.87
N GLY A 99 -22.28 17.01 -0.48
CA GLY A 99 -21.42 16.57 0.63
C GLY A 99 -22.02 16.73 2.02
N SER A 100 -23.29 17.12 2.12
CA SER A 100 -24.05 17.12 3.39
C SER A 100 -24.42 15.69 3.80
N PRO A 101 -24.53 15.39 5.10
CA PRO A 101 -25.04 14.09 5.56
C PRO A 101 -26.50 13.90 5.13
N PHE A 102 -26.86 12.67 4.73
CA PHE A 102 -28.25 12.35 4.35
C PHE A 102 -29.18 12.52 5.55
N SER A 103 -30.22 13.36 5.44
CA SER A 103 -31.17 13.60 6.53
C SER A 103 -31.91 12.31 6.89
N GLY A 104 -31.72 11.81 8.12
CA GLY A 104 -32.34 10.57 8.62
C GLY A 104 -31.38 9.40 8.80
N TYR A 105 -30.12 9.51 8.36
CA TYR A 105 -29.06 8.57 8.73
C TYR A 105 -28.37 9.07 10.00
N GLN A 106 -28.80 8.59 11.17
CA GLN A 106 -27.98 8.70 12.36
C GLN A 106 -26.70 7.90 12.11
N ASP A 107 -25.57 8.58 12.14
CA ASP A 107 -24.25 8.02 11.94
C ASP A 107 -24.00 6.94 13.02
N SER A 108 -24.42 5.71 12.74
CA SER A 108 -24.27 4.57 13.66
C SER A 108 -22.81 4.12 13.84
N PHE A 109 -21.89 4.91 13.28
CA PHE A 109 -20.45 4.84 13.50
C PHE A 109 -19.93 6.06 14.27
N GLN A 110 -20.64 6.46 15.33
CA GLN A 110 -20.01 7.07 16.51
C GLN A 110 -19.07 6.06 17.18
N THR A 111 -18.06 5.55 16.46
CA THR A 111 -16.83 5.12 17.10
C THR A 111 -16.06 6.39 17.43
N ASN A 112 -15.45 6.41 18.61
CA ASN A 112 -14.81 7.54 19.31
C ASN A 112 -13.72 8.32 18.54
N THR A 113 -13.56 8.12 17.24
CA THR A 113 -12.84 9.02 16.35
C THR A 113 -13.82 10.02 15.77
N GLN A 114 -13.89 11.22 16.33
CA GLN A 114 -14.37 12.37 15.57
C GLN A 114 -13.52 12.43 14.29
N LEU A 115 -14.08 11.95 13.16
CA LEU A 115 -13.45 12.02 11.84
C LEU A 115 -13.49 13.49 11.40
N ALA A 116 -12.52 14.28 11.87
CA ALA A 116 -12.24 15.59 11.31
C ALA A 116 -11.79 15.39 9.85
N GLY A 117 -12.56 15.93 8.90
CA GLY A 117 -12.24 15.93 7.46
C GLY A 117 -13.48 15.97 6.56
N ARG A 118 -13.45 16.77 5.49
CA ARG A 118 -14.52 16.84 4.49
C ARG A 118 -14.43 15.64 3.55
N LEU A 119 -15.27 14.62 3.75
CA LEU A 119 -15.34 13.46 2.86
C LEU A 119 -15.84 13.88 1.46
N LYS A 120 -15.07 13.57 0.40
CA LYS A 120 -15.45 13.80 -1.01
C LYS A 120 -16.00 12.52 -1.66
N SER A 121 -16.95 12.68 -2.58
CA SER A 121 -17.48 11.57 -3.39
C SER A 121 -16.38 11.01 -4.28
N THR A 122 -16.26 9.68 -4.36
CA THR A 122 -15.30 9.05 -5.28
C THR A 122 -15.77 9.26 -6.73
N PRO A 123 -14.98 9.92 -7.59
CA PRO A 123 -15.41 10.26 -8.95
C PRO A 123 -15.76 9.01 -9.76
N LEU A 124 -16.76 9.15 -10.63
CA LEU A 124 -17.02 8.21 -11.73
C LEU A 124 -16.01 8.51 -12.85
N SER A 125 -14.73 8.17 -12.65
CA SER A 125 -13.71 8.30 -13.69
C SER A 125 -13.39 6.94 -14.31
N ASP A 126 -12.86 6.97 -15.54
CA ASP A 126 -12.24 5.81 -16.20
C ASP A 126 -13.20 4.68 -16.63
N GLY A 127 -14.45 5.02 -16.99
CA GLY A 127 -15.43 4.05 -17.52
C GLY A 127 -16.02 3.10 -16.49
N LEU A 128 -15.76 3.33 -15.20
CA LEU A 128 -16.32 2.56 -14.10
C LEU A 128 -17.77 2.97 -13.84
N LYS A 129 -18.64 1.96 -13.68
CA LYS A 129 -20.04 2.16 -13.32
C LYS A 129 -20.15 2.47 -11.83
N ALA A 130 -21.24 3.13 -11.43
CA ALA A 130 -21.51 3.33 -10.01
C ALA A 130 -21.53 1.98 -9.28
N LYS A 131 -20.86 1.91 -8.12
CA LYS A 131 -20.64 0.69 -7.33
C LYS A 131 -19.68 -0.34 -7.94
N ASP A 132 -18.95 -0.01 -9.01
CA ASP A 132 -17.84 -0.85 -9.45
C ASP A 132 -16.69 -0.76 -8.44
N LEU A 133 -16.04 -1.89 -8.18
CA LEU A 133 -14.80 -1.93 -7.43
C LEU A 133 -13.69 -1.31 -8.29
N ILE A 134 -12.96 -0.33 -7.76
CA ILE A 134 -11.97 0.41 -8.55
C ILE A 134 -10.73 -0.45 -8.84
N GLY A 135 -10.35 -1.33 -7.91
CA GLY A 135 -9.15 -2.16 -8.02
C GLY A 135 -7.88 -1.41 -7.64
N ILE A 136 -7.96 -0.44 -6.72
CA ILE A 136 -6.84 0.43 -6.35
C ILE A 136 -5.58 -0.35 -5.97
N PRO A 137 -5.64 -1.36 -5.07
CA PRO A 137 -4.43 -2.06 -4.65
C PRO A 137 -3.68 -2.70 -5.85
N TRP A 138 -4.42 -3.33 -6.76
CA TRP A 138 -3.84 -3.96 -7.96
C TRP A 138 -3.35 -2.95 -8.98
N ARG A 139 -4.05 -1.82 -9.18
CA ARG A 139 -3.57 -0.73 -10.05
C ARG A 139 -2.23 -0.18 -9.57
N VAL A 140 -2.08 0.05 -8.26
CA VAL A 140 -0.81 0.49 -7.66
C VAL A 140 0.26 -0.59 -7.78
N ALA A 141 -0.05 -1.85 -7.46
CA ALA A 141 0.92 -2.94 -7.52
C ALA A 141 1.47 -3.14 -8.94
N LEU A 142 0.60 -3.12 -9.97
CA LEU A 142 1.00 -3.25 -11.37
C LEU A 142 1.79 -2.02 -11.85
N ALA A 143 1.41 -0.82 -11.44
CA ALA A 143 2.17 0.39 -11.76
C ALA A 143 3.57 0.37 -11.14
N LEU A 144 3.70 -0.11 -9.90
CA LEU A 144 4.99 -0.30 -9.25
C LEU A 144 5.83 -1.37 -9.96
N GLN A 145 5.23 -2.48 -10.39
CA GLN A 145 5.93 -3.47 -11.21
C GLN A 145 6.45 -2.87 -12.52
N ALA A 146 5.64 -2.09 -13.22
CA ALA A 146 6.05 -1.38 -14.42
C ALA A 146 7.19 -0.37 -14.16
N ASP A 147 7.24 0.20 -12.94
CA ASP A 147 8.32 1.08 -12.47
C ASP A 147 9.58 0.32 -12.00
N GLY A 148 9.65 -1.01 -12.18
CA GLY A 148 10.81 -1.84 -11.86
C GLY A 148 10.82 -2.43 -10.46
N TRP A 149 9.71 -2.37 -9.73
CA TRP A 149 9.56 -3.12 -8.48
C TRP A 149 9.26 -4.60 -8.72
N TYR A 150 9.66 -5.45 -7.78
CA TYR A 150 9.29 -6.86 -7.80
C TYR A 150 8.16 -7.14 -6.81
N LEU A 151 6.94 -7.35 -7.32
CA LEU A 151 5.84 -7.86 -6.52
C LEU A 151 6.10 -9.32 -6.12
N ARG A 152 6.08 -9.64 -4.83
CA ARG A 152 6.33 -10.99 -4.31
C ARG A 152 5.07 -11.69 -3.86
N GLN A 153 4.18 -10.97 -3.18
CA GLN A 153 3.01 -11.57 -2.58
C GLN A 153 1.89 -10.54 -2.39
N ASP A 154 0.65 -10.95 -2.68
CA ASP A 154 -0.58 -10.30 -2.20
C ASP A 154 -0.98 -11.00 -0.90
N ILE A 155 -0.94 -10.27 0.21
CA ILE A 155 -1.34 -10.75 1.53
C ILE A 155 -2.70 -10.13 1.83
N ILE A 156 -3.69 -11.00 2.02
CA ILE A 156 -5.04 -10.58 2.34
C ILE A 156 -5.16 -10.41 3.85
N TRP A 157 -5.30 -9.18 4.32
CA TRP A 157 -5.71 -8.94 5.69
C TRP A 157 -7.23 -9.00 5.79
N THR A 158 -7.73 -10.04 6.46
CA THR A 158 -9.14 -10.20 6.81
C THR A 158 -9.39 -9.67 8.22
N ASN A 159 -10.14 -8.58 8.32
CA ASN A 159 -10.73 -8.18 9.60
C ASN A 159 -12.12 -8.81 9.75
N GLN A 160 -12.46 -9.18 10.99
CA GLN A 160 -13.80 -9.70 11.28
C GLN A 160 -14.86 -8.71 10.80
N PRO A 161 -15.90 -9.20 10.12
CA PRO A 161 -16.96 -8.32 9.63
C PRO A 161 -17.71 -7.67 10.79
N ASP A 162 -17.98 -6.37 10.69
CA ASP A 162 -19.02 -5.75 11.52
C ASP A 162 -20.36 -6.34 11.08
N ALA A 163 -21.02 -7.07 11.99
CA ALA A 163 -22.29 -7.76 11.74
C ALA A 163 -23.44 -6.84 11.27
N ARG A 164 -23.24 -5.51 11.27
CA ARG A 164 -24.23 -4.51 10.84
C ARG A 164 -24.22 -4.19 9.35
N ILE A 165 -23.22 -4.63 8.57
CA ILE A 165 -23.13 -4.31 7.13
C ILE A 165 -23.92 -5.32 6.29
N ARG A 166 -25.21 -5.04 6.06
CA ARG A 166 -26.16 -5.97 5.39
C ARG A 166 -26.21 -5.89 3.85
N HIS A 167 -25.56 -4.90 3.22
CA HIS A 167 -25.76 -4.59 1.79
C HIS A 167 -24.55 -4.82 0.88
N ARG A 168 -23.57 -5.66 1.27
CA ARG A 168 -22.53 -6.13 0.34
C ARG A 168 -22.89 -7.52 -0.19
N PRO A 169 -23.00 -7.73 -1.52
CA PRO A 169 -23.15 -9.07 -2.06
C PRO A 169 -21.88 -9.88 -1.73
N LEU A 170 -22.06 -10.93 -0.93
CA LEU A 170 -21.12 -12.03 -0.63
C LEU A 170 -19.64 -11.67 -0.46
N CYS A 171 -19.31 -10.94 0.62
CA CYS A 171 -18.11 -11.11 1.44
C CYS A 171 -18.07 -9.93 2.42
N PRO A 172 -18.33 -10.13 3.72
CA PRO A 172 -18.34 -9.03 4.68
C PRO A 172 -16.91 -8.63 5.10
N LEU A 173 -15.90 -9.19 4.43
CA LEU A 173 -14.49 -8.91 4.67
C LEU A 173 -14.14 -7.54 4.07
N THR A 174 -13.74 -6.60 4.93
CA THR A 174 -12.88 -5.51 4.50
C THR A 174 -11.57 -6.13 4.05
N ARG A 175 -11.42 -6.33 2.73
CA ARG A 175 -10.16 -6.77 2.14
C ARG A 175 -9.24 -5.57 2.05
N ILE A 176 -8.17 -5.60 2.84
CA ILE A 176 -7.03 -4.72 2.65
C ILE A 176 -5.92 -5.61 2.08
N SER A 177 -5.35 -5.19 0.94
CA SER A 177 -4.23 -5.89 0.33
C SER A 177 -2.94 -5.31 0.89
N LEU A 178 -2.13 -6.19 1.47
CA LEU A 178 -0.78 -5.91 1.89
C LEU A 178 0.15 -6.55 0.87
N PHE A 179 0.90 -5.74 0.13
CA PHE A 179 1.87 -6.25 -0.83
C PHE A 179 3.26 -6.30 -0.20
N VAL A 180 3.96 -7.41 -0.42
CA VAL A 180 5.40 -7.49 -0.22
C VAL A 180 6.07 -7.22 -1.56
N ILE A 181 6.90 -6.19 -1.61
CA ILE A 181 7.57 -5.72 -2.80
C ILE A 181 9.07 -5.61 -2.50
N GLN A 182 9.93 -5.95 -3.45
CA GLN A 182 11.39 -5.93 -3.27
C GLN A 182 12.07 -5.00 -4.27
N LYS A 183 13.17 -4.36 -3.85
CA LYS A 183 13.97 -3.45 -4.69
C LYS A 183 14.74 -4.18 -5.80
N GLN A 184 15.29 -5.36 -5.52
CA GLN A 184 16.04 -6.18 -6.48
C GLN A 184 15.54 -7.63 -6.47
N PRO A 185 15.85 -8.45 -7.50
CA PRO A 185 15.59 -9.88 -7.42
C PRO A 185 16.41 -10.49 -6.29
N LEU A 186 15.79 -11.38 -5.52
CA LEU A 186 16.51 -12.15 -4.51
C LEU A 186 17.41 -13.12 -5.27
N LEU A 187 18.67 -12.73 -5.50
CA LEU A 187 19.70 -13.70 -5.83
C LEU A 187 19.74 -14.64 -4.62
N LEU A 188 19.41 -15.92 -4.83
CA LEU A 188 19.83 -16.97 -3.91
C LEU A 188 21.34 -16.82 -3.82
N ARG A 189 21.83 -16.12 -2.79
CA ARG A 189 23.23 -16.24 -2.39
C ARG A 189 23.36 -17.72 -2.09
N SER A 190 23.98 -18.48 -3.00
CA SER A 190 24.55 -19.74 -2.58
C SER A 190 25.44 -19.35 -1.42
N ARG A 191 25.10 -19.81 -0.22
CA ARG A 191 26.02 -19.73 0.90
C ARG A 191 27.14 -20.69 0.53
N SER A 192 28.10 -20.23 -0.28
CA SER A 192 29.40 -20.87 -0.36
C SER A 192 30.00 -20.73 1.03
N HIS A 193 29.78 -21.76 1.85
CA HIS A 193 30.64 -21.98 2.99
C HIS A 193 32.06 -22.12 2.43
N PRO A 194 33.04 -21.34 2.90
CA PRO A 194 34.42 -21.57 2.54
C PRO A 194 34.86 -22.88 3.21
N GLY A 195 34.66 -24.01 2.54
CA GLY A 195 35.05 -25.32 3.06
C GLY A 195 34.21 -26.51 2.63
N ALA A 196 33.89 -26.65 1.34
CA ALA A 196 33.46 -27.94 0.80
C ALA A 196 33.67 -27.99 -0.72
N PHE A 197 34.91 -28.22 -1.16
CA PHE A 197 35.16 -28.75 -2.50
C PHE A 197 34.73 -30.23 -2.51
N GLY A 198 33.44 -30.47 -2.75
CA GLY A 198 32.92 -31.77 -3.16
C GLY A 198 32.72 -31.73 -4.68
N GLN A 199 33.51 -32.51 -5.43
CA GLN A 199 33.33 -32.70 -6.88
C GLN A 199 31.85 -32.99 -7.20
N LEU A 200 31.23 -32.13 -8.01
CA LEU A 200 29.95 -32.40 -8.65
C LEU A 200 30.14 -33.60 -9.59
N ARG A 201 29.62 -34.78 -9.19
CA ARG A 201 29.45 -35.90 -10.12
C ARG A 201 28.22 -35.62 -10.97
N THR A 202 28.40 -35.46 -12.27
CA THR A 202 27.30 -35.41 -13.25
C THR A 202 26.50 -36.72 -13.22
N PRO A 203 25.16 -36.70 -13.20
CA PRO A 203 24.37 -37.92 -13.30
C PRO A 203 24.54 -38.52 -14.71
N ARG A 204 24.97 -39.79 -14.79
CA ARG A 204 24.96 -40.55 -16.04
C ARG A 204 23.51 -40.89 -16.38
N CYS A 205 23.00 -40.38 -17.50
CA CYS A 205 21.79 -40.92 -18.12
C CYS A 205 22.02 -42.40 -18.49
N LYS A 206 21.14 -43.29 -18.01
CA LYS A 206 21.05 -44.66 -18.55
C LYS A 206 20.19 -44.62 -19.83
N PRO A 207 20.60 -45.28 -20.92
CA PRO A 207 19.74 -45.41 -22.10
C PRO A 207 18.55 -46.33 -21.80
N ALA A 208 17.39 -45.97 -22.34
CA ALA A 208 16.16 -46.75 -22.26
C ALA A 208 16.31 -48.09 -23.02
N LYS A 209 15.69 -49.14 -22.49
CA LYS A 209 15.52 -50.43 -23.16
C LYS A 209 14.32 -50.38 -24.10
#